data_AF-A0A0K0EKH9-F1
#
_entry.id   AF-A0A0K0EKH9-F1
#
_cell.length_a   1.000
_cell.length_b   1.000
_cell.length_c   1.000
_cell.angle_alpha   90.00
_cell.angle_beta   90.00
_cell.angle_gamma   90.00
#
_symmetry.space_group_name_H-M   'P 1'
#
loop_
_entity.id
_entity.type
_entity.pdbx_description
1 polymer ?
#
loop_
_entity_poly.entity_id
_entity_poly.type
_entity_poly.pdbx_seq_one_letter_code
_entity_poly.pdbx_strand_id
1 'polypeptide(L)'
;MGSFGLRSAYGSFGRSTRMIFFTTNLFSIIFLIITLIFGIWMIIMYSAYSELLAPSLYVDVARIMIVVSLFGLINSLFGYWCIIKEVRCLSYTYCVTSIVISIMLFIGGMMGHVFVYKLYNQVPLSLKMLTSLRELYGMPGEEDITNSWDELQKNFECCGVDEKDNWKVWKTSKWHMHYKTNTEKPGIPDSCCRPGMLQHCRGQFLLEEHLYDQTCHDLLKNSLGKVTRVAGYISNGASFIIIVPVIFAFLYTRLIRK
;
A
#
# COMPACT_ATOMS: atom_id res chain seq x y z
N MET A 1 53.58 21.51 -7.47
CA MET A 1 52.15 21.21 -7.28
C MET A 1 51.96 19.72 -7.52
N GLY A 2 51.81 18.93 -6.45
CA GLY A 2 51.80 17.47 -6.54
C GLY A 2 50.64 16.98 -7.39
N SER A 3 50.96 16.29 -8.49
CA SER A 3 49.98 15.52 -9.26
C SER A 3 49.50 14.37 -8.39
N PHE A 4 48.58 14.65 -7.46
CA PHE A 4 47.73 13.62 -6.86
C PHE A 4 47.15 12.85 -8.04
N GLY A 5 47.61 11.61 -8.21
CA GLY A 5 47.27 10.81 -9.37
C GLY A 5 45.76 10.85 -9.60
N LEU A 6 45.34 10.94 -10.86
CA LEU A 6 43.92 11.06 -11.26
C LEU A 6 43.00 10.06 -10.52
N ARG A 7 43.56 8.94 -10.04
CA ARG A 7 42.91 7.82 -9.35
C ARG A 7 42.99 7.84 -7.82
N SER A 8 43.35 8.96 -7.18
CA SER A 8 43.26 9.11 -5.71
C SER A 8 41.88 9.63 -5.28
N ALA A 9 41.46 9.37 -4.04
CA ALA A 9 40.22 9.93 -3.45
C ALA A 9 40.17 11.47 -3.54
N TYR A 10 41.32 12.14 -3.43
CA TYR A 10 41.44 13.60 -3.57
C TYR A 10 41.71 14.07 -5.00
N GLY A 11 41.87 13.13 -5.95
CA GLY A 11 41.97 13.42 -7.38
C GLY A 11 40.63 13.83 -8.00
N SER A 12 40.66 14.27 -9.27
CA SER A 12 39.46 14.70 -9.99
C SER A 12 38.37 13.61 -10.03
N PHE A 13 38.76 12.35 -10.24
CA PHE A 13 37.84 11.20 -10.26
C PHE A 13 37.20 10.95 -8.88
N GLY A 14 37.96 11.03 -7.79
CA GLY A 14 37.45 10.87 -6.44
C GLY A 14 36.44 11.96 -6.05
N ARG A 15 36.74 13.22 -6.40
CA ARG A 15 35.79 14.33 -6.20
C ARG A 15 34.50 14.16 -7.00
N SER A 16 34.61 13.72 -8.26
CA SER A 16 33.45 13.46 -9.12
C SER A 16 32.58 12.32 -8.57
N THR A 17 33.17 11.17 -8.22
CA THR A 17 32.44 10.03 -7.65
C THR A 17 31.74 10.38 -6.33
N ARG A 18 32.39 11.17 -5.46
CA ARG A 18 31.78 11.69 -4.23
C ARG A 18 30.59 12.63 -4.50
N MET A 19 30.70 13.52 -5.47
CA MET A 19 29.60 14.42 -5.85
C MET A 19 28.42 13.65 -6.45
N ILE A 20 28.69 12.64 -7.28
CA ILE A 20 27.65 11.78 -7.84
C ILE A 20 26.97 10.96 -6.72
N PHE A 21 27.74 10.45 -5.76
CA PHE A 21 27.16 9.78 -4.59
C PHE A 21 26.20 10.71 -3.83
N PHE A 22 26.62 11.94 -3.50
CA PHE A 22 25.78 12.85 -2.74
C PHE A 22 24.48 13.22 -3.48
N THR A 23 24.57 13.49 -4.78
CA THR A 23 23.41 13.83 -5.61
C THR A 23 22.46 12.64 -5.76
N THR A 24 22.97 11.44 -6.08
CA THR A 24 22.15 10.23 -6.23
C THR A 24 21.54 9.76 -4.91
N ASN A 25 22.26 9.87 -3.79
CA ASN A 25 21.72 9.56 -2.47
C ASN A 25 20.62 10.55 -2.04
N LEU A 26 20.69 11.81 -2.46
CA LEU A 26 19.60 12.78 -2.24
C LEU A 26 18.33 12.37 -3.00
N PHE A 27 18.47 11.95 -4.26
CA PHE A 27 17.35 11.40 -5.02
C PHE A 27 16.77 10.14 -4.37
N SER A 28 17.61 9.22 -3.89
CA SER A 28 17.15 8.04 -3.13
C SER A 28 16.33 8.41 -1.90
N ILE A 29 16.73 9.43 -1.14
CA ILE A 29 15.97 9.93 0.03
C ILE A 29 14.60 10.43 -0.40
N ILE A 30 14.50 11.21 -1.48
CA ILE A 30 13.21 11.72 -1.99
C ILE A 30 12.28 10.55 -2.36
N PHE A 31 12.79 9.55 -3.10
CA PHE A 31 12.01 8.38 -3.49
C PHE A 31 11.59 7.51 -2.29
N LEU A 32 12.44 7.39 -1.28
CA LEU A 32 12.11 6.69 -0.03
C LEU A 32 11.01 7.42 0.76
N ILE A 33 11.03 8.76 0.78
CA ILE A 33 9.95 9.56 1.40
C ILE A 33 8.63 9.35 0.64
N ILE A 34 8.65 9.38 -0.70
CA ILE A 34 7.44 9.11 -1.52
C ILE A 34 6.91 7.71 -1.24
N THR A 35 7.79 6.70 -1.19
CA THR A 35 7.43 5.31 -0.89
C THR A 35 6.82 5.19 0.51
N LEU A 36 7.40 5.86 1.52
CA LEU A 36 6.89 5.89 2.88
C LEU A 36 5.50 6.54 2.97
N ILE A 37 5.32 7.74 2.40
CA ILE A 37 4.05 8.47 2.39
C ILE A 37 2.97 7.64 1.69
N PHE A 38 3.29 7.05 0.54
CA PHE A 38 2.35 6.21 -0.19
C PHE A 38 1.97 4.96 0.59
N GLY A 39 2.93 4.32 1.27
CA GLY A 39 2.67 3.19 2.16
C GLY A 39 1.72 3.55 3.31
N ILE A 40 1.97 4.68 3.99
CA ILE A 40 1.11 5.19 5.07
C ILE A 40 -0.30 5.48 4.55
N TRP A 41 -0.41 6.19 3.43
CA TRP A 41 -1.69 6.49 2.79
C TRP A 41 -2.47 5.22 2.43
N MET A 42 -1.78 4.20 1.90
CA MET A 42 -2.41 2.93 1.55
C MET A 42 -2.94 2.19 2.78
N ILE A 43 -2.22 2.21 3.91
CA ILE A 43 -2.72 1.64 5.17
C ILE A 43 -3.98 2.39 5.61
N ILE A 44 -3.92 3.71 5.72
CA ILE A 44 -5.06 4.51 6.22
C ILE A 44 -6.32 4.30 5.38
N MET A 45 -6.19 4.21 4.05
CA MET A 45 -7.34 4.16 3.15
C MET A 45 -7.86 2.75 2.86
N TYR A 46 -7.01 1.72 2.95
CA TYR A 46 -7.37 0.37 2.49
C TYR A 46 -7.21 -0.72 3.56
N SER A 47 -6.60 -0.44 4.72
CA SER A 47 -6.45 -1.48 5.76
C SER A 47 -7.78 -1.97 6.29
N ALA A 48 -8.80 -1.10 6.35
CA ALA A 48 -10.14 -1.48 6.80
C ALA A 48 -10.74 -2.60 5.92
N TYR A 49 -10.41 -2.67 4.64
CA TYR A 49 -10.98 -3.69 3.75
C TYR A 49 -10.29 -5.06 3.85
N SER A 50 -9.31 -5.23 4.75
CA SER A 50 -8.52 -6.48 4.82
C SER A 50 -9.37 -7.69 5.17
N GLU A 51 -10.38 -7.49 6.03
CA GLU A 51 -11.27 -8.55 6.48
C GLU A 51 -12.22 -9.02 5.37
N LEU A 52 -12.51 -8.18 4.39
CA LEU A 52 -13.32 -8.53 3.22
C LEU A 52 -12.54 -9.36 2.20
N LEU A 53 -11.20 -9.25 2.20
CA LEU A 53 -10.31 -9.87 1.22
C LEU A 53 -9.21 -10.69 1.90
N ALA A 54 -9.52 -11.92 2.32
CA ALA A 54 -8.48 -12.92 2.56
C ALA A 54 -8.03 -13.50 1.20
N PRO A 55 -6.75 -13.42 0.77
CA PRO A 55 -5.57 -12.96 1.52
C PRO A 55 -5.24 -11.47 1.31
N SER A 56 -4.81 -10.82 2.39
CA SER A 56 -4.54 -9.38 2.51
C SER A 56 -3.13 -8.95 2.07
N LEU A 57 -2.61 -9.55 0.98
CA LEU A 57 -1.24 -9.27 0.50
C LEU A 57 -0.99 -7.78 0.25
N TYR A 58 -2.01 -7.01 -0.13
CA TYR A 58 -1.85 -5.57 -0.38
C TYR A 58 -1.52 -4.79 0.91
N VAL A 59 -2.05 -5.21 2.07
CA VAL A 59 -1.74 -4.61 3.37
C VAL A 59 -0.29 -4.94 3.75
N ASP A 60 0.15 -6.17 3.50
CA ASP A 60 1.53 -6.58 3.74
C ASP A 60 2.51 -5.80 2.88
N VAL A 61 2.19 -5.57 1.60
CA VAL A 61 2.97 -4.70 0.71
C VAL A 61 3.11 -3.29 1.29
N ALA A 62 2.01 -2.70 1.77
CA ALA A 62 2.03 -1.37 2.39
C ALA A 62 2.87 -1.34 3.68
N ARG A 63 2.77 -2.37 4.54
CA ARG A 63 3.59 -2.51 5.75
C ARG A 63 5.08 -2.62 5.43
N ILE A 64 5.45 -3.43 4.44
CA ILE A 64 6.83 -3.57 3.96
C ILE A 64 7.34 -2.22 3.44
N MET A 65 6.55 -1.51 2.63
CA MET A 65 6.92 -0.19 2.13
C MET A 65 7.23 0.78 3.28
N ILE A 66 6.42 0.82 4.34
CA ILE A 66 6.64 1.71 5.49
C ILE A 66 7.93 1.34 6.22
N VAL A 67 8.04 0.08 6.68
CA VAL A 67 9.15 -0.38 7.52
C VAL A 67 10.49 -0.25 6.79
N VAL A 68 10.55 -0.74 5.55
CA VAL A 68 11.79 -0.73 4.77
C VAL A 68 12.19 0.69 4.37
N SER A 69 11.22 1.58 4.08
CA SER A 69 11.54 2.98 3.77
C SER A 69 12.09 3.73 4.98
N LEU A 70 11.59 3.49 6.19
CA LEU A 70 12.14 4.08 7.42
C LEU A 70 13.60 3.66 7.64
N PHE A 71 13.90 2.36 7.55
CA PHE A 71 15.28 1.87 7.63
C PHE A 71 16.14 2.42 6.48
N GLY A 72 15.59 2.52 5.27
CA GLY A 72 16.23 3.13 4.11
C GLY A 72 16.64 4.58 4.33
N LEU A 73 15.77 5.39 4.94
CA LEU A 73 16.06 6.79 5.23
C LEU A 73 17.18 6.95 6.26
N ILE A 74 17.11 6.18 7.36
CA ILE A 74 18.17 6.16 8.38
C ILE A 74 19.50 5.75 7.75
N ASN A 75 19.48 4.70 6.92
CA ASN A 75 20.67 4.21 6.24
C ASN A 75 21.23 5.22 5.22
N SER A 76 20.37 5.98 4.53
CA SER A 76 20.78 7.01 3.58
C SER A 76 21.47 8.19 4.28
N LEU A 77 20.97 8.59 5.46
CA LEU A 77 21.62 9.61 6.31
C LEU A 77 22.96 9.10 6.85
N PHE A 78 22.99 7.85 7.30
CA PHE A 78 24.22 7.19 7.72
C PHE A 78 25.26 7.12 6.59
N GLY A 79 24.82 6.91 5.34
CA GLY A 79 25.67 6.93 4.15
C GLY A 79 26.41 8.26 3.96
N TYR A 80 25.73 9.40 4.16
CA TYR A 80 26.39 10.71 4.14
C TYR A 80 27.49 10.81 5.19
N TRP A 81 27.20 10.37 6.42
CA TRP A 81 28.15 10.40 7.52
C TRP A 81 29.38 9.52 7.24
N CYS A 82 29.18 8.31 6.69
CA CYS A 82 30.24 7.38 6.33
C CYS A 82 31.23 7.96 5.31
N ILE A 83 30.71 8.58 4.24
CA ILE A 83 31.53 9.16 3.16
C ILE A 83 32.25 10.43 3.64
N ILE A 84 31.65 11.23 4.52
CA ILE A 84 32.31 12.43 5.09
C ILE A 84 33.44 12.04 6.04
N LYS A 85 33.25 11.01 6.87
CA LYS A 85 34.27 10.55 7.83
C LYS A 85 35.36 9.68 7.19
N GLU A 86 35.18 9.28 5.94
CA GLU A 86 36.14 8.46 5.17
C GLU A 86 36.49 7.13 5.86
N VAL A 87 35.59 6.60 6.68
CA VAL A 87 35.79 5.33 7.41
C VAL A 87 35.35 4.17 6.52
N ARG A 88 36.32 3.40 6.02
CA ARG A 88 36.09 2.29 5.09
C ARG A 88 35.12 1.22 5.64
N CYS A 89 35.28 0.83 6.91
CA CYS A 89 34.43 -0.19 7.53
C CYS A 89 32.94 0.22 7.50
N LEU A 90 32.66 1.46 7.93
CA LEU A 90 31.29 2.00 7.94
C LEU A 90 30.72 2.22 6.52
N SER A 91 31.58 2.56 5.57
CA SER A 91 31.16 2.68 4.17
C SER A 91 30.76 1.32 3.57
N TYR A 92 31.45 0.23 3.93
CA TYR A 92 31.06 -1.12 3.52
C TYR A 92 29.78 -1.58 4.21
N THR A 93 29.57 -1.27 5.49
CA THR A 93 28.31 -1.62 6.17
C THR A 93 27.14 -0.91 5.52
N TYR A 94 27.26 0.39 5.21
CA TYR A 94 26.26 1.13 4.43
C TYR A 94 25.95 0.47 3.07
N CYS A 95 26.97 0.01 2.33
CA CYS A 95 26.76 -0.65 1.04
C CYS A 95 25.96 -1.96 1.21
N VAL A 96 26.34 -2.79 2.19
CA VAL A 96 25.66 -4.07 2.45
C VAL A 96 24.22 -3.86 2.90
N THR A 97 23.97 -2.96 3.85
CA THR A 97 22.61 -2.66 4.33
C THR A 97 21.75 -2.08 3.21
N SER A 98 22.30 -1.22 2.35
CA SER A 98 21.58 -0.66 1.19
C SER A 98 21.17 -1.74 0.18
N ILE A 99 22.03 -2.73 -0.07
CA ILE A 99 21.70 -3.86 -0.94
C ILE A 99 20.55 -4.68 -0.36
N VAL A 100 20.60 -4.97 0.95
CA VAL A 100 19.51 -5.68 1.64
C VAL A 100 18.20 -4.89 1.55
N ILE A 101 18.23 -3.59 1.82
CA ILE A 101 17.05 -2.69 1.69
C ILE A 101 16.49 -2.72 0.26
N SER A 102 17.37 -2.63 -0.74
CA SER A 102 16.97 -2.67 -2.16
C SER A 102 16.29 -4.00 -2.52
N ILE A 103 16.82 -5.13 -2.05
CA ILE A 103 16.20 -6.45 -2.25
C ILE A 103 14.83 -6.53 -1.57
N MET A 104 14.70 -6.03 -0.34
CA MET A 104 13.42 -6.03 0.37
C MET A 104 12.35 -5.18 -0.33
N LEU A 105 12.72 -3.99 -0.84
CA LEU A 105 11.81 -3.18 -1.65
C LEU A 105 11.42 -3.88 -2.95
N PHE A 106 12.38 -4.52 -3.64
CA PHE A 106 12.08 -5.27 -4.86
C PHE A 106 11.09 -6.40 -4.60
N ILE A 107 11.31 -7.20 -3.54
CA ILE A 107 10.40 -8.27 -3.16
C ILE A 107 9.02 -7.72 -2.80
N GLY A 108 8.94 -6.64 -2.03
CA GLY A 108 7.68 -5.98 -1.68
C GLY A 108 6.92 -5.49 -2.91
N GLY A 109 7.62 -4.88 -3.88
CA GLY A 109 7.02 -4.46 -5.15
C GLY A 109 6.50 -5.64 -5.98
N MET A 110 7.28 -6.72 -6.05
CA MET A 110 6.88 -7.96 -6.72
C MET A 110 5.66 -8.63 -6.06
N MET A 111 5.57 -8.61 -4.73
CA MET A 111 4.37 -9.07 -4.01
C MET A 111 3.13 -8.29 -4.42
N GLY A 112 3.24 -6.97 -4.61
CA GLY A 112 2.15 -6.14 -5.13
C GLY A 112 1.69 -6.56 -6.53
N HIS A 113 2.63 -6.82 -7.44
CA HIS A 113 2.30 -7.32 -8.78
C HIS A 113 1.63 -8.70 -8.76
N VAL A 114 2.12 -9.61 -7.91
CA VAL A 114 1.52 -10.93 -7.71
C VAL A 114 0.10 -10.81 -7.15
N PHE A 115 -0.13 -9.91 -6.18
CA PHE A 115 -1.46 -9.66 -5.65
C PHE A 115 -2.41 -9.18 -6.74
N VAL A 116 -2.01 -8.21 -7.57
CA VAL A 116 -2.82 -7.72 -8.69
C VAL A 116 -3.16 -8.85 -9.65
N TYR A 117 -2.20 -9.70 -10.00
CA TYR A 117 -2.46 -10.88 -10.83
C TYR A 117 -3.49 -11.82 -10.20
N LYS A 118 -3.35 -12.14 -8.91
CA LYS A 118 -4.29 -13.00 -8.18
C LYS A 118 -5.68 -12.38 -8.11
N LEU A 119 -5.77 -11.08 -7.86
CA LEU A 119 -7.01 -10.32 -7.75
C LEU A 119 -7.83 -10.39 -9.04
N TYR A 120 -7.19 -10.29 -10.20
CA TYR A 120 -7.88 -10.33 -11.49
C TYR A 120 -8.16 -11.75 -11.99
N ASN A 121 -7.27 -12.72 -11.74
CA ASN A 121 -7.30 -14.02 -12.43
C ASN A 121 -7.64 -15.24 -11.57
N GLN A 122 -7.46 -15.16 -10.24
CA GLN A 122 -7.55 -16.35 -9.38
C GLN A 122 -8.57 -16.23 -8.26
N VAL A 123 -8.76 -15.02 -7.70
CA VAL A 123 -9.64 -14.83 -6.55
C VAL A 123 -11.08 -14.61 -7.06
N PRO A 124 -12.03 -15.50 -6.75
CA PRO A 124 -13.46 -15.21 -6.96
C PRO A 124 -13.91 -14.21 -5.89
N LEU A 125 -13.47 -12.96 -6.06
CA LEU A 125 -13.70 -11.88 -5.10
C LEU A 125 -15.20 -11.70 -4.84
N SER A 126 -16.02 -11.81 -5.88
CA SER A 126 -17.49 -11.79 -5.78
C SER A 126 -18.01 -12.82 -4.78
N LEU A 127 -17.55 -14.08 -4.84
CA LEU A 127 -18.01 -15.13 -3.92
C LEU A 127 -17.58 -14.86 -2.47
N LYS A 128 -16.38 -14.32 -2.27
CA LYS A 128 -15.89 -13.97 -0.92
C LYS A 128 -16.66 -12.80 -0.33
N MET A 129 -16.83 -11.74 -1.11
CA MET A 129 -17.63 -10.59 -0.71
C MET A 129 -19.08 -11.01 -0.45
N LEU A 130 -19.69 -11.81 -1.33
CA LEU A 130 -21.05 -12.32 -1.15
C LEU A 130 -21.21 -13.13 0.13
N THR A 131 -20.26 -14.03 0.41
CA THR A 131 -20.24 -14.81 1.65
C THR A 131 -20.09 -13.90 2.87
N SER A 132 -19.15 -12.94 2.84
CA SER A 132 -18.93 -12.02 3.97
C SER A 132 -20.17 -11.16 4.26
N LEU A 133 -20.87 -10.69 3.22
CA LEU A 133 -22.10 -9.91 3.37
C LEU A 133 -23.25 -10.76 3.91
N ARG A 134 -23.45 -11.96 3.35
CA ARG A 134 -24.58 -12.83 3.73
C ARG A 134 -24.40 -13.42 5.13
N GLU A 135 -23.19 -13.85 5.46
CA GLU A 135 -22.95 -14.70 6.63
C GLU A 135 -22.36 -13.96 7.82
N LEU A 136 -21.63 -12.85 7.61
CA LEU A 136 -20.78 -12.24 8.64
C LEU A 136 -21.16 -10.79 8.97
N TYR A 137 -21.70 -10.03 8.01
CA TYR A 137 -22.15 -8.66 8.28
C TYR A 137 -23.17 -8.63 9.44
N GLY A 138 -22.96 -7.73 10.40
CA GLY A 138 -23.85 -7.50 11.54
C GLY A 138 -23.94 -8.65 12.54
N MET A 139 -23.06 -9.65 12.45
CA MET A 139 -23.02 -10.79 13.36
C MET A 139 -22.18 -10.48 14.61
N PRO A 140 -22.57 -10.99 15.79
CA PRO A 140 -21.79 -10.80 17.01
C PRO A 140 -20.39 -11.42 16.86
N GLY A 141 -19.35 -10.63 17.12
CA GLY A 141 -17.94 -11.02 16.98
C GLY A 141 -17.32 -10.67 15.62
N GLU A 142 -18.11 -10.25 14.64
CA GLU A 142 -17.66 -9.88 13.28
C GLU A 142 -17.83 -8.37 13.03
N GLU A 143 -17.60 -7.57 14.08
CA GLU A 143 -17.74 -6.11 14.04
C GLU A 143 -16.77 -5.48 13.02
N ASP A 144 -15.55 -6.03 12.91
CA ASP A 144 -14.56 -5.57 11.94
C ASP A 144 -15.06 -5.73 10.50
N ILE A 145 -15.70 -6.85 10.17
CA ILE A 145 -16.31 -7.08 8.84
C ILE A 145 -17.46 -6.09 8.59
N THR A 146 -18.26 -5.83 9.61
CA THR A 146 -19.38 -4.87 9.53
C THR A 146 -18.86 -3.46 9.25
N ASN A 147 -17.85 -3.02 10.00
CA ASN A 147 -17.19 -1.74 9.80
C ASN A 147 -16.53 -1.64 8.41
N SER A 148 -15.87 -2.73 7.97
CA SER A 148 -15.25 -2.81 6.64
C SER A 148 -16.25 -2.58 5.52
N TRP A 149 -17.44 -3.20 5.62
CA TRP A 149 -18.53 -3.02 4.66
C TRP A 149 -19.09 -1.60 4.71
N ASP A 150 -19.32 -1.06 5.90
CA ASP A 150 -19.88 0.28 6.06
C ASP A 150 -18.95 1.36 5.52
N GLU A 151 -17.64 1.23 5.76
CA GLU A 151 -16.62 2.11 5.19
C GLU A 151 -16.50 1.94 3.67
N LEU A 152 -16.59 0.71 3.17
CA LEU A 152 -16.53 0.44 1.74
C LEU A 152 -17.66 1.16 1.01
N GLN A 153 -18.89 1.02 1.52
CA GLN A 153 -20.08 1.62 0.91
C GLN A 153 -20.06 3.14 0.96
N LYS A 154 -19.62 3.72 2.09
CA LYS A 154 -19.51 5.18 2.23
C LYS A 154 -18.40 5.76 1.34
N ASN A 155 -17.23 5.10 1.27
CA ASN A 155 -16.07 5.64 0.55
C ASN A 155 -16.18 5.47 -0.97
N PHE A 156 -16.84 4.40 -1.42
CA PHE A 156 -17.03 4.11 -2.85
C PHE A 156 -18.42 4.46 -3.37
N GLU A 157 -19.30 4.99 -2.51
CA GLU A 157 -20.69 5.33 -2.87
C GLU A 157 -21.35 4.17 -3.61
N CYS A 158 -21.29 2.98 -3.00
CA CYS A 158 -21.73 1.73 -3.61
C CYS A 158 -22.66 0.96 -2.68
N CYS A 159 -23.50 0.11 -3.25
CA CYS A 159 -24.34 -0.81 -2.49
C CYS A 159 -24.48 -2.16 -3.17
N GLY A 160 -24.50 -3.22 -2.35
CA GLY A 160 -24.53 -4.59 -2.84
C GLY A 160 -23.17 -5.07 -3.35
N VAL A 161 -23.13 -6.33 -3.81
CA VAL A 161 -21.89 -6.99 -4.26
C VAL A 161 -21.75 -6.88 -5.77
N ASP A 162 -22.64 -7.54 -6.50
CA ASP A 162 -22.64 -7.67 -7.96
C ASP A 162 -23.98 -7.21 -8.55
N GLU A 163 -23.98 -6.88 -9.85
CA GLU A 163 -25.16 -6.39 -10.58
C GLU A 163 -26.36 -7.36 -10.53
N LYS A 164 -26.12 -8.67 -10.40
CA LYS A 164 -27.17 -9.70 -10.42
C LYS A 164 -28.18 -9.55 -9.29
N ASP A 165 -27.69 -9.33 -8.07
CA ASP A 165 -28.52 -9.21 -6.88
C ASP A 165 -28.69 -7.74 -6.44
N ASN A 166 -27.79 -6.84 -6.90
CA ASN A 166 -27.75 -5.42 -6.53
C ASN A 166 -27.92 -5.26 -5.00
N TRP A 167 -28.73 -4.31 -4.55
CA TRP A 167 -29.08 -4.10 -3.14
C TRP A 167 -30.00 -5.19 -2.56
N LYS A 168 -30.68 -6.00 -3.40
CA LYS A 168 -31.62 -7.03 -2.92
C LYS A 168 -30.91 -8.16 -2.17
N VAL A 169 -29.60 -8.30 -2.37
CA VAL A 169 -28.75 -9.24 -1.62
C VAL A 169 -28.86 -9.07 -0.11
N TRP A 170 -29.12 -7.85 0.38
CA TRP A 170 -29.28 -7.56 1.81
C TRP A 170 -30.43 -8.33 2.46
N LYS A 171 -31.51 -8.60 1.70
CA LYS A 171 -32.63 -9.41 2.22
C LYS A 171 -32.24 -10.86 2.50
N THR A 172 -31.14 -11.33 1.91
CA THR A 172 -30.62 -12.69 2.07
C THR A 172 -29.56 -12.80 3.18
N SER A 173 -29.16 -11.70 3.82
CA SER A 173 -28.14 -11.75 4.87
C SER A 173 -28.71 -12.21 6.21
N LYS A 174 -27.87 -12.85 7.02
CA LYS A 174 -28.17 -13.22 8.40
C LYS A 174 -28.54 -12.02 9.26
N TRP A 175 -27.86 -10.88 9.08
CA TRP A 175 -28.21 -9.63 9.78
C TRP A 175 -29.65 -9.22 9.50
N HIS A 176 -30.08 -9.25 8.24
CA HIS A 176 -31.47 -8.95 7.92
C HIS A 176 -32.38 -10.05 8.50
N MET A 177 -32.09 -11.33 8.32
CA MET A 177 -32.97 -12.41 8.82
C MET A 177 -33.13 -12.43 10.36
N HIS A 178 -32.07 -12.11 11.11
CA HIS A 178 -32.04 -12.14 12.58
C HIS A 178 -32.39 -10.81 13.25
N TYR A 179 -32.87 -9.81 12.51
CA TYR A 179 -33.28 -8.53 13.09
C TYR A 179 -34.44 -8.75 14.09
N LYS A 180 -34.14 -8.61 15.40
CA LYS A 180 -35.03 -9.00 16.51
C LYS A 180 -35.98 -7.91 17.01
N THR A 181 -35.88 -6.66 16.55
CA THR A 181 -36.67 -5.56 17.12
C THR A 181 -38.04 -5.42 16.46
N ASN A 182 -39.06 -5.06 17.25
CA ASN A 182 -40.42 -4.73 16.79
C ASN A 182 -40.51 -3.37 16.05
N THR A 183 -39.38 -2.72 15.79
CA THR A 183 -39.29 -1.49 15.00
C THR A 183 -39.10 -1.82 13.53
N GLU A 184 -39.50 -0.93 12.63
CA GLU A 184 -39.40 -1.13 11.18
C GLU A 184 -38.02 -1.68 10.80
N LYS A 185 -38.03 -2.91 10.27
CA LYS A 185 -36.84 -3.67 9.95
C LYS A 185 -36.12 -3.01 8.78
N PRO A 186 -34.88 -2.49 8.95
CA PRO A 186 -34.17 -1.85 7.86
C PRO A 186 -33.91 -2.88 6.75
N GLY A 187 -34.33 -2.55 5.53
CA GLY A 187 -34.14 -3.40 4.37
C GLY A 187 -32.67 -3.50 3.93
N ILE A 188 -31.88 -2.49 4.29
CA ILE A 188 -30.48 -2.25 3.91
C ILE A 188 -29.76 -1.56 5.07
N PRO A 189 -28.42 -1.67 5.16
CA PRO A 189 -27.66 -0.93 6.15
C PRO A 189 -27.63 0.57 5.85
N ASP A 190 -27.48 1.39 6.90
CA ASP A 190 -27.47 2.85 6.80
C ASP A 190 -26.36 3.38 5.87
N SER A 191 -25.23 2.65 5.80
CA SER A 191 -24.05 2.93 4.98
C SER A 191 -24.28 2.81 3.46
N CYS A 192 -25.32 2.07 3.04
CA CYS A 192 -25.73 1.93 1.64
C CYS A 192 -26.65 3.08 1.17
N CYS A 193 -27.13 3.91 2.11
CA CYS A 193 -28.02 5.02 1.81
C CYS A 193 -27.26 6.28 1.37
N ARG A 194 -27.79 7.02 0.40
CA ARG A 194 -27.20 8.31 -0.01
C ARG A 194 -27.25 9.35 1.12
N PRO A 195 -26.30 10.29 1.17
CA PRO A 195 -26.31 11.37 2.16
C PRO A 195 -27.64 12.15 2.13
N GLY A 196 -28.25 12.35 3.29
CA GLY A 196 -29.55 13.04 3.43
C GLY A 196 -30.79 12.17 3.20
N MET A 197 -30.65 10.94 2.68
CA MET A 197 -31.78 10.04 2.41
C MET A 197 -32.06 9.04 3.54
N LEU A 198 -31.33 9.10 4.66
CA LEU A 198 -31.36 8.10 5.73
C LEU A 198 -32.77 7.82 6.28
N GLN A 199 -33.60 8.87 6.44
CA GLN A 199 -34.98 8.72 6.89
C GLN A 199 -35.83 7.91 5.89
N HIS A 200 -35.59 8.07 4.59
CA HIS A 200 -36.28 7.33 3.54
C HIS A 200 -35.80 5.87 3.45
N CYS A 201 -34.50 5.63 3.66
CA CYS A 201 -33.93 4.27 3.66
C CYS A 201 -34.41 3.41 4.83
N ARG A 202 -34.74 4.04 5.97
CA ARG A 202 -35.31 3.36 7.14
C ARG A 202 -36.82 3.19 7.08
N GLY A 203 -37.51 3.96 6.24
CA GLY A 203 -38.95 3.88 6.06
C GLY A 203 -39.39 2.64 5.27
N GLN A 204 -40.70 2.43 5.21
CA GLN A 204 -41.30 1.29 4.49
C GLN A 204 -41.11 1.34 2.97
N PHE A 205 -40.96 2.54 2.39
CA PHE A 205 -40.86 2.75 0.95
C PHE A 205 -39.42 3.03 0.51
N LEU A 206 -38.64 1.96 0.37
CA LEU A 206 -37.27 2.02 -0.15
C LEU A 206 -37.30 2.13 -1.68
N LEU A 207 -36.98 3.32 -2.20
CA LEU A 207 -36.78 3.58 -3.63
C LEU A 207 -35.30 3.42 -4.01
N GLU A 208 -35.04 2.90 -5.21
CA GLU A 208 -33.68 2.75 -5.74
C GLU A 208 -32.93 4.09 -5.85
N GLU A 209 -33.65 5.21 -6.00
CA GLU A 209 -33.08 6.56 -6.03
C GLU A 209 -32.44 7.00 -4.69
N HIS A 210 -32.86 6.41 -3.57
CA HIS A 210 -32.30 6.71 -2.24
C HIS A 210 -30.99 5.96 -1.98
N LEU A 211 -30.70 4.94 -2.78
CA LEU A 211 -29.58 4.02 -2.63
C LEU A 211 -28.44 4.42 -3.56
N TYR A 212 -27.21 4.01 -3.23
CA TYR A 212 -26.14 4.04 -4.20
C TYR A 212 -26.44 3.09 -5.37
N ASP A 213 -26.22 3.56 -6.59
CA ASP A 213 -26.54 2.86 -7.83
C ASP A 213 -25.42 1.91 -8.29
N GLN A 214 -24.20 2.10 -7.80
CA GLN A 214 -23.03 1.30 -8.16
C GLN A 214 -22.83 0.10 -7.24
N THR A 215 -22.29 -0.99 -7.77
CA THR A 215 -21.99 -2.21 -7.01
C THR A 215 -20.55 -2.22 -6.50
N CYS A 216 -20.35 -2.70 -5.27
CA CYS A 216 -19.06 -2.55 -4.60
C CYS A 216 -17.95 -3.48 -5.14
N HIS A 217 -18.29 -4.63 -5.75
CA HIS A 217 -17.29 -5.60 -6.20
C HIS A 217 -16.30 -5.01 -7.21
N ASP A 218 -16.80 -4.48 -8.33
CA ASP A 218 -15.94 -4.01 -9.42
C ASP A 218 -15.20 -2.72 -9.06
N LEU A 219 -15.83 -1.84 -8.28
CA LEU A 219 -15.21 -0.63 -7.76
C LEU A 219 -14.02 -0.96 -6.85
N LEU A 220 -14.23 -1.83 -5.86
CA LEU A 220 -13.19 -2.24 -4.93
C LEU A 220 -12.06 -2.98 -5.66
N LYS A 221 -12.42 -3.94 -6.52
CA LYS A 221 -11.46 -4.72 -7.32
C LYS A 221 -10.57 -3.81 -8.16
N ASN A 222 -11.17 -2.86 -8.87
CA ASN A 222 -10.43 -1.96 -9.75
C ASN A 222 -9.60 -0.95 -8.95
N SER A 223 -10.12 -0.44 -7.84
CA SER A 223 -9.40 0.49 -6.98
C SER A 223 -8.17 -0.15 -6.34
N LEU A 224 -8.36 -1.31 -5.68
CA LEU A 224 -7.25 -2.09 -5.12
C LEU A 224 -6.24 -2.48 -6.19
N GLY A 225 -6.71 -2.99 -7.34
CA GLY A 225 -5.85 -3.37 -8.44
C GLY A 225 -4.99 -2.21 -8.96
N LYS A 226 -5.55 -1.00 -9.07
CA LYS A 226 -4.82 0.21 -9.48
C LYS A 226 -3.83 0.66 -8.41
N VAL A 227 -4.26 0.80 -7.16
CA VAL A 227 -3.42 1.31 -6.06
C VAL A 227 -2.26 0.38 -5.76
N THR A 228 -2.50 -0.94 -5.65
CA THR A 228 -1.43 -1.91 -5.39
C THR A 228 -0.47 -2.02 -6.58
N ARG A 229 -0.94 -1.85 -7.82
CA ARG A 229 -0.06 -1.80 -8.99
C ARG A 229 0.87 -0.58 -8.94
N VAL A 230 0.34 0.59 -8.62
CA VAL A 230 1.14 1.82 -8.46
C VAL A 230 2.15 1.65 -7.31
N ALA A 231 1.73 1.07 -6.18
CA ALA A 231 2.62 0.72 -5.08
C ALA A 231 3.80 -0.15 -5.52
N GLY A 232 3.51 -1.19 -6.31
CA GLY A 232 4.51 -2.10 -6.86
C GLY A 232 5.56 -1.37 -7.70
N TYR A 233 5.13 -0.47 -8.59
CA TYR A 233 6.04 0.33 -9.41
C TYR A 233 6.87 1.32 -8.59
N ILE A 234 6.27 2.00 -7.61
CA ILE A 234 7.00 2.93 -6.72
C ILE A 234 8.08 2.18 -5.96
N SER A 235 7.74 1.03 -5.36
CA SER A 235 8.67 0.22 -4.56
C SER A 235 9.82 -0.34 -5.40
N ASN A 236 9.53 -0.88 -6.59
CA ASN A 236 10.55 -1.36 -7.53
C ASN A 236 11.43 -0.21 -8.06
N GLY A 237 10.85 0.96 -8.35
CA GLY A 237 11.59 2.15 -8.76
C GLY A 237 12.58 2.61 -7.67
N ALA A 238 12.12 2.68 -6.42
CA ALA A 238 12.97 3.00 -5.27
C ALA A 238 14.11 1.98 -5.08
N SER A 239 13.82 0.69 -5.26
CA SER A 239 14.82 -0.39 -5.20
C SER A 239 15.97 -0.16 -6.19
N PHE A 240 15.68 0.16 -7.46
CA PHE A 240 16.71 0.42 -8.47
C PHE A 240 17.48 1.72 -8.20
N ILE A 241 16.80 2.78 -7.76
CA ILE A 241 17.43 4.08 -7.49
C ILE A 241 18.44 3.97 -6.35
N ILE A 242 18.17 3.17 -5.30
CA ILE A 242 19.07 2.95 -4.16
C ILE A 242 20.39 2.28 -4.58
N ILE A 243 20.40 1.46 -5.63
CA ILE A 243 21.63 0.79 -6.09
C ILE A 243 22.64 1.78 -6.68
N VAL A 244 22.18 2.88 -7.28
CA VAL A 244 23.06 3.88 -7.91
C VAL A 244 24.06 4.48 -6.91
N PRO A 245 23.65 5.09 -5.77
CA PRO A 245 24.61 5.60 -4.79
C PRO A 245 25.47 4.49 -4.18
N VAL A 246 24.99 3.24 -4.06
CA VAL A 246 25.81 2.12 -3.56
C VAL A 246 27.03 1.88 -4.47
N ILE A 247 26.84 1.91 -5.80
CA ILE A 247 27.94 1.76 -6.76
C ILE A 247 28.98 2.86 -6.54
N PHE A 248 28.55 4.12 -6.45
CA PHE A 248 29.46 5.24 -6.27
C PHE A 248 30.11 5.27 -4.88
N ALA A 249 29.40 4.87 -3.82
CA ALA A 249 29.96 4.72 -2.48
C ALA A 249 31.04 3.62 -2.44
N PHE A 250 30.80 2.50 -3.10
CA PHE A 250 31.76 1.41 -3.21
C PHE A 250 33.00 1.82 -4.02
N LEU A 251 32.81 2.52 -5.15
CA LEU A 251 33.90 3.08 -5.94
C LEU A 251 34.72 4.09 -5.13
N TYR A 252 34.06 5.03 -4.44
CA TYR A 252 34.74 6.00 -3.58
C TYR A 252 35.53 5.32 -2.46
N THR A 253 34.93 4.34 -1.77
CA THR A 253 35.57 3.58 -0.69
C THR A 253 36.85 2.86 -1.15
N ARG A 254 36.89 2.38 -2.40
CA ARG A 254 38.10 1.79 -3.01
C ARG A 254 39.19 2.83 -3.27
N LEU A 255 38.84 4.09 -3.51
CA LEU A 255 39.79 5.20 -3.73
C LEU A 255 40.40 5.72 -2.43
N ILE A 256 39.80 5.47 -1.25
CA ILE A 256 40.33 5.85 0.08
C ILE A 256 41.59 5.02 0.46
N ARG A 257 42.21 4.28 -0.48
CA ARG A 257 43.47 3.59 -0.20
C ARG A 257 44.60 4.63 -0.09
N LYS A 258 45.33 4.53 1.03
CA LYS A 258 46.57 5.27 1.33
C LYS A 258 47.57 5.14 0.19
#